data_AF-A0A351JNC6-F1
#
_entry.id   AF-A0A351JNC6-F1
#
_cell.length_a   1.000
_cell.length_b   1.000
_cell.length_c   1.000
_cell.angle_alpha   90.00
_cell.angle_beta   90.00
_cell.angle_gamma   90.00
#
_symmetry.space_group_name_H-M   'P 1'
#
loop_
_entity.id
_entity.type
_entity.pdbx_description
1 polymer ?
#
loop_
_entity_poly.entity_id
_entity_poly.type
_entity_poly.pdbx_seq_one_letter_code
_entity_poly.pdbx_strand_id
1 'polypeptide(L)'
;MPSGTGRSWTETTRDYASRCSSSSLPSSPILHASEPPLPPEEAWHQVDAYRQGFRIFYPDGETWEHLARIISRYRTKRQDVFDAVIVALMVQHGVKGIYTANERDFVGFKEIEVLPWG
;
A
#
# COMPACT_ATOMS: atom_id res chain seq x y z
N MET A 1 -40.53 -12.75 -24.42
CA MET A 1 -39.72 -12.10 -23.36
C MET A 1 -39.81 -12.96 -22.12
N PRO A 2 -38.72 -13.53 -21.59
CA PRO A 2 -38.76 -14.16 -20.28
C PRO A 2 -38.37 -13.15 -19.20
N SER A 3 -39.29 -12.99 -18.24
CA SER A 3 -39.16 -12.26 -16.99
C SER A 3 -38.13 -12.93 -16.08
N GLY A 4 -36.99 -12.27 -15.84
CA GLY A 4 -35.99 -12.70 -14.86
C GLY A 4 -36.45 -12.32 -13.45
N THR A 5 -36.78 -13.32 -12.65
CA THR A 5 -36.98 -13.20 -11.20
C THR A 5 -35.65 -12.89 -10.52
N GLY A 6 -35.50 -11.68 -10.01
CA GLY A 6 -34.34 -11.25 -9.24
C GLY A 6 -34.26 -12.01 -7.91
N ARG A 7 -33.16 -12.73 -7.67
CA ARG A 7 -32.86 -13.31 -6.36
C ARG A 7 -32.39 -12.21 -5.40
N SER A 8 -32.93 -12.26 -4.19
CA SER A 8 -32.58 -11.38 -3.08
C SER A 8 -31.14 -11.62 -2.64
N TRP A 9 -30.40 -10.55 -2.35
CA TRP A 9 -29.02 -10.57 -1.85
C TRP A 9 -28.80 -11.41 -0.58
N THR A 10 -29.88 -11.75 0.13
CA THR A 10 -29.84 -12.57 1.35
C THR A 10 -29.72 -14.08 1.10
N GLU A 11 -30.00 -14.56 -0.12
CA GLU A 11 -29.91 -15.98 -0.45
C GLU A 11 -28.48 -16.41 -0.84
N THR A 12 -27.71 -15.51 -1.44
CA THR A 12 -26.33 -15.80 -1.91
C THR A 12 -25.34 -16.02 -0.76
N THR A 13 -25.52 -15.34 0.37
CA THR A 13 -24.62 -15.47 1.54
C THR A 13 -24.83 -16.75 2.33
N ARG A 14 -26.07 -17.28 2.35
CA ARG A 14 -26.39 -18.54 3.04
C ARG A 14 -25.80 -19.76 2.32
N ASP A 15 -25.69 -19.70 0.99
CA ASP A 15 -25.14 -20.77 0.16
C ASP A 15 -23.60 -20.86 0.24
N TYR A 16 -22.92 -19.73 0.50
CA TYR A 16 -21.48 -19.70 0.75
C TYR A 16 -21.12 -20.35 2.08
N ALA A 17 -21.88 -20.05 3.15
CA ALA A 17 -21.67 -20.61 4.48
C ALA A 17 -21.89 -22.12 4.55
N SER A 18 -22.87 -22.66 3.81
CA SER A 18 -23.14 -24.11 3.79
C SER A 18 -22.09 -24.92 3.01
N ARG A 19 -21.38 -24.32 2.05
CA ARG A 19 -20.33 -24.99 1.26
C ARG A 19 -18.99 -25.11 1.98
N CYS A 20 -18.78 -24.36 3.06
CA CYS A 20 -17.55 -24.43 3.86
C CYS A 20 -17.55 -25.57 4.90
N SER A 21 -18.68 -26.26 5.11
CA SER A 21 -18.84 -27.22 6.22
C SER A 21 -18.54 -28.68 5.88
N SER A 22 -17.98 -29.01 4.70
CA SER A 22 -17.74 -30.41 4.32
C SER A 22 -16.38 -30.72 3.67
N SER A 23 -15.41 -29.79 3.66
CA SER A 23 -14.04 -30.12 3.26
C SER A 23 -13.14 -30.25 4.49
N SER A 24 -12.95 -31.49 4.95
CA SER A 24 -11.84 -31.86 5.83
C SER A 24 -10.52 -31.68 5.07
N LEU A 25 -9.95 -30.48 5.18
CA LEU A 25 -8.58 -30.18 4.77
C LEU A 25 -7.63 -30.38 5.95
N PRO A 26 -6.41 -30.92 5.74
CA PRO A 26 -5.45 -31.12 6.81
C PRO A 26 -5.07 -29.77 7.42
N SER A 27 -5.15 -29.69 8.75
CA SER A 27 -4.77 -28.54 9.57
C SER A 27 -3.29 -28.24 9.37
N SER A 28 -2.96 -27.31 8.47
CA SER A 28 -1.64 -26.68 8.43
C SER A 28 -1.66 -25.48 9.38
N PRO A 29 -0.93 -25.50 10.51
CA PRO A 29 -0.90 -24.38 11.43
C PRO A 29 0.24 -23.45 11.04
N ILE A 30 0.05 -22.64 10.01
CA ILE A 30 0.83 -21.40 9.88
C ILE A 30 -0.14 -20.28 9.47
N LEU A 31 -1.05 -19.96 10.38
CA LEU A 31 -1.49 -18.58 10.50
C LEU A 31 -0.31 -17.85 11.14
N HIS A 32 0.53 -17.20 10.33
CA HIS A 32 1.26 -16.03 10.82
C HIS A 32 0.19 -14.99 11.13
N ALA A 33 -0.43 -15.09 12.31
CA ALA A 33 -1.30 -14.06 12.81
C ALA A 33 -0.40 -12.84 13.00
N SER A 34 -0.46 -11.90 12.06
CA SER A 34 0.04 -10.55 12.28
C SER A 34 -0.56 -10.08 13.60
N GLU A 35 0.26 -9.49 14.46
CA GLU A 35 -0.26 -8.86 15.69
C GLU A 35 -1.46 -7.99 15.33
N PRO A 36 -2.53 -8.00 16.16
CA PRO A 36 -3.68 -7.16 15.90
C PRO A 36 -3.22 -5.70 15.78
N PRO A 37 -3.81 -4.92 14.86
CA PRO A 37 -3.44 -3.52 14.72
C PRO A 37 -3.65 -2.80 16.04
N LEU A 38 -2.74 -1.87 16.35
CA LEU A 38 -2.85 -1.05 17.55
C LEU A 38 -4.16 -0.25 17.52
N PRO A 39 -4.76 0.03 18.70
CA PRO A 39 -5.81 1.04 18.82
C PRO A 39 -5.35 2.37 18.20
N PRO A 40 -6.24 3.14 17.55
CA PRO A 40 -5.87 4.38 16.87
C PRO A 40 -5.10 5.37 17.75
N GLU A 41 -5.46 5.48 19.02
CA GLU A 41 -4.78 6.36 19.99
C GLU A 41 -3.32 5.93 20.22
N GLU A 42 -3.09 4.64 20.48
CA GLU A 42 -1.74 4.08 20.65
C GLU A 42 -0.90 4.19 19.38
N ALA A 43 -1.50 3.93 18.22
CA ALA A 43 -0.85 4.12 16.93
C ALA A 43 -0.41 5.59 16.74
N TRP A 44 -1.24 6.54 17.19
CA TRP A 44 -0.92 7.97 17.09
C TRP A 44 0.21 8.40 18.02
N HIS A 45 0.27 7.86 19.22
CA HIS A 45 1.42 8.07 20.11
C HIS A 45 2.74 7.59 19.47
N GLN A 46 2.74 6.45 18.78
CA GLN A 46 3.93 5.98 18.07
C GLN A 46 4.33 6.90 16.92
N VAL A 47 3.35 7.38 16.13
CA VAL A 47 3.64 8.32 15.04
C VAL A 47 4.22 9.62 15.59
N ASP A 48 3.66 10.17 16.67
CA ASP A 48 4.19 11.40 17.26
C ASP A 48 5.62 11.24 17.80
N ALA A 49 5.97 10.07 18.34
CA ALA A 49 7.35 9.76 18.71
C ALA A 49 8.29 9.79 17.50
N TYR A 50 7.90 9.18 16.38
CA TYR A 50 8.70 9.21 15.15
C TYR A 50 8.81 10.62 14.55
N ARG A 51 7.72 11.40 14.58
CA ARG A 51 7.70 12.77 14.03
C ARG A 51 8.74 13.69 14.67
N GLN A 52 9.13 13.44 15.92
CA GLN A 52 10.16 14.23 16.62
C GLN A 52 11.58 13.84 16.20
N GLY A 53 11.80 12.61 15.73
CA GLY A 53 13.11 12.08 15.35
C GLY A 53 13.48 12.26 13.89
N PHE A 54 12.51 12.56 13.01
CA PHE A 54 12.72 12.67 11.58
C PHE A 54 12.49 14.07 11.04
N ARG A 55 13.24 14.42 10.01
CA ARG A 55 12.90 15.56 9.16
C ARG A 55 11.69 15.18 8.30
N ILE A 56 10.64 15.99 8.39
CA ILE A 56 9.40 15.79 7.62
C ILE A 56 9.46 16.66 6.36
N PHE A 57 9.17 16.04 5.22
CA PHE A 57 9.03 16.71 3.94
C PHE A 57 7.55 16.75 3.54
N TYR A 58 7.11 17.89 3.00
CA TYR A 58 5.75 18.09 2.55
C TYR A 58 5.75 18.40 1.05
N PRO A 59 4.82 17.83 0.28
CA PRO A 59 4.66 18.20 -1.12
C PRO A 59 4.32 19.68 -1.27
N ASP A 60 4.98 20.34 -2.21
CA ASP A 60 4.72 21.72 -2.60
C ASP A 60 4.72 21.86 -4.14
N GLY A 61 4.69 23.10 -4.63
CA GLY A 61 4.69 23.41 -6.06
C GLY A 61 5.84 22.74 -6.82
N GLU A 62 7.05 22.77 -6.24
CA GLU A 62 8.24 22.18 -6.85
C GLU A 62 8.13 20.64 -6.88
N THR A 63 7.58 20.02 -5.83
CA THR A 63 7.29 18.58 -5.82
C THR A 63 6.45 18.18 -7.04
N TRP A 64 5.44 18.97 -7.40
CA TRP A 64 4.56 18.67 -8.54
C TRP A 64 5.28 18.81 -9.89
N GLU A 65 6.24 19.71 -10.02
CA GLU A 65 7.09 19.80 -11.21
C GLU A 65 8.02 18.59 -11.35
N HIS A 66 8.54 18.08 -10.22
CA HIS A 66 9.28 16.81 -10.20
C HIS A 66 8.37 15.63 -10.56
N LEU A 67 7.16 15.57 -10.00
CA LEU A 67 6.19 14.51 -10.27
C LEU A 67 5.82 14.46 -11.76
N ALA A 68 5.55 15.61 -12.39
CA ALA A 68 5.20 15.67 -13.80
C ALA A 68 6.30 15.08 -14.70
N ARG A 69 7.57 15.35 -14.36
CA ARG A 69 8.74 14.77 -15.04
C ARG A 69 8.83 13.25 -14.83
N ILE A 70 8.62 12.79 -13.60
CA ILE A 70 8.67 11.36 -13.25
C ILE A 70 7.57 10.58 -13.99
N ILE A 71 6.31 11.05 -13.92
CA ILE A 71 5.17 10.39 -14.58
C ILE A 71 5.40 10.31 -16.09
N SER A 72 5.88 11.40 -16.69
CA SER A 72 6.17 11.45 -18.13
C SER A 72 7.29 10.49 -18.52
N ARG A 73 8.34 10.38 -17.70
CA ARG A 73 9.50 9.52 -17.96
C ARG A 73 9.19 8.03 -17.85
N TYR A 74 8.45 7.64 -16.82
CA TYR A 74 8.21 6.23 -16.49
C TYR A 74 6.84 5.72 -16.94
N ARG A 75 6.01 6.58 -17.54
CA ARG A 75 4.62 6.25 -17.94
C ARG A 75 3.85 5.62 -16.79
N THR A 76 4.00 6.22 -15.60
CA THR A 76 3.40 5.79 -14.34
C THR A 76 1.91 5.54 -14.51
N LYS A 77 1.43 4.37 -14.07
CA LYS A 77 -0.01 4.06 -14.11
C LYS A 77 -0.69 4.66 -12.90
N ARG A 78 -2.02 4.72 -12.92
CA ARG A 78 -2.83 5.29 -11.81
C ARG A 78 -2.46 4.74 -10.44
N GLN A 79 -2.18 3.44 -10.37
CA GLN A 79 -1.87 2.75 -9.11
C GLN A 79 -0.49 3.14 -8.52
N ASP A 80 0.42 3.68 -9.34
CA ASP A 80 1.80 3.98 -8.95
C ASP A 80 2.03 5.49 -8.70
N VAL A 81 0.97 6.32 -8.72
CA VAL A 81 1.09 7.78 -8.60
C VAL A 81 1.62 8.20 -7.23
N PHE A 82 1.22 7.51 -6.15
CA PHE A 82 1.70 7.84 -4.81
C PHE A 82 3.20 7.52 -4.65
N ASP A 83 3.67 6.42 -5.22
CA ASP A 83 5.10 6.09 -5.22
C ASP A 83 5.90 7.15 -6.00
N ALA A 84 5.36 7.60 -7.15
CA ALA A 84 5.97 8.69 -7.91
C ALA A 84 6.02 10.02 -7.13
N VAL A 85 5.06 10.30 -6.23
CA VAL A 85 5.10 11.47 -5.33
C VAL A 85 6.25 11.33 -4.32
N ILE A 86 6.44 10.13 -3.75
CA ILE A 86 7.57 9.86 -2.83
C ILE A 86 8.89 10.09 -3.57
N VAL A 87 9.04 9.55 -4.79
CA VAL A 87 10.25 9.78 -5.60
C VAL A 87 10.43 11.26 -5.92
N ALA A 88 9.36 12.00 -6.23
CA ALA A 88 9.43 13.43 -6.49
C ALA A 88 9.97 14.21 -5.28
N LEU A 89 9.46 13.92 -4.08
CA LEU A 89 9.95 14.50 -2.82
C LEU A 89 11.43 14.16 -2.58
N MET A 90 11.81 12.90 -2.81
CA MET A 90 13.21 12.47 -2.68
C MET A 90 14.12 13.25 -3.62
N VAL A 91 13.72 13.42 -4.87
CA VAL A 91 14.50 14.18 -5.86
C VAL A 91 14.62 15.66 -5.46
N GLN A 92 13.52 16.29 -5.08
CA GLN A 92 13.50 17.71 -4.66
C GLN A 92 14.46 17.96 -3.49
N HIS A 93 14.47 17.06 -2.50
CA HIS A 93 15.29 17.23 -1.29
C HIS A 93 16.65 16.52 -1.34
N GLY A 94 17.03 15.98 -2.51
CA GLY A 94 18.33 15.32 -2.70
C GLY A 94 18.50 14.00 -1.93
N VAL A 95 17.40 13.38 -1.48
CA VAL A 95 17.41 12.06 -0.84
C VAL A 95 17.64 10.99 -1.91
N LYS A 96 18.64 10.13 -1.67
CA LYS A 96 19.06 9.13 -2.66
C LYS A 96 18.61 7.71 -2.35
N GLY A 97 18.37 7.39 -1.09
CA GLY A 97 18.03 6.02 -0.67
C GLY A 97 16.65 5.93 -0.04
N ILE A 98 15.94 4.84 -0.30
CA ILE A 98 14.68 4.48 0.36
C ILE A 98 14.79 3.10 1.01
N TYR A 99 14.33 3.00 2.26
CA TYR A 99 14.01 1.73 2.91
C TYR A 99 12.51 1.48 2.72
N THR A 100 12.13 0.33 2.17
CA THR A 100 10.73 -0.02 1.91
C THR A 100 10.54 -1.53 1.87
N ALA A 101 9.38 -2.00 2.35
CA ALA A 101 8.95 -3.39 2.15
C ALA A 101 8.45 -3.64 0.71
N ASN A 102 8.17 -2.58 -0.05
CA ASN A 102 7.62 -2.64 -1.41
C ASN A 102 8.72 -2.40 -2.46
N GLU A 103 9.88 -3.04 -2.33
CA GLU A 103 11.07 -2.78 -3.16
C GLU A 103 10.75 -2.75 -4.67
N ARG A 104 9.92 -3.68 -5.13
CA ARG A 104 9.56 -3.86 -6.55
C ARG A 104 8.90 -2.64 -7.18
N ASP A 105 8.24 -1.82 -6.38
CA ASP A 105 7.53 -0.62 -6.87
C ASP A 105 8.53 0.54 -7.08
N PHE A 106 9.71 0.47 -6.45
CA PHE A 106 10.72 1.55 -6.47
C PHE A 106 11.96 1.24 -7.32
N VAL A 107 12.31 -0.03 -7.56
CA VAL A 107 13.51 -0.43 -8.34
C VAL A 107 13.55 0.13 -9.78
N GLY A 108 12.41 0.54 -10.34
CA GLY A 108 12.35 1.13 -11.69
C GLY A 108 12.82 2.58 -11.78
N PHE A 109 12.84 3.32 -10.66
CA PHE A 109 13.21 4.73 -10.65
C PHE A 109 14.72 4.91 -10.58
N LYS A 110 15.32 5.51 -11.61
CA LYS A 110 16.78 5.74 -11.69
C LYS A 110 17.28 6.86 -10.78
N GLU A 111 16.38 7.67 -10.25
CA GLU A 111 16.69 8.83 -9.41
C GLU A 111 17.07 8.44 -7.98
N ILE A 112 16.70 7.23 -7.55
CA ILE A 112 16.82 6.74 -6.18
C ILE A 112 17.39 5.31 -6.17
N GLU A 113 17.82 4.88 -4.99
CA GLU A 113 18.33 3.55 -4.68
C GLU A 113 17.44 2.91 -3.62
N VAL A 114 17.03 1.66 -3.86
CA VAL A 114 16.35 0.85 -2.85
C VAL A 114 17.43 0.24 -1.96
N LEU A 115 17.43 0.61 -0.69
CA LEU A 115 18.42 0.17 0.29
C LEU A 115 17.99 -1.16 0.93
N PRO A 116 18.92 -2.10 1.15
CA PRO A 116 18.60 -3.35 1.81
C PRO A 116 18.25 -3.12 3.28
N TRP A 117 17.18 -3.77 3.76
CA TRP A 117 16.89 -3.88 5.20
C TRP A 117 17.42 -5.24 5.70
N GLY A 118 18.20 -5.22 6.80
CA GLY A 118 18.68 -6.42 7.52
C GLY A 118 17.84 -6.79 8.74
#